data_AF-A0AAU6CVU3-F1
#
_entry.id   AF-A0AAU6CVU3-F1
#
_cell.length_a   1.000
_cell.length_b   1.000
_cell.length_c   1.000
_cell.angle_alpha   90.00
_cell.angle_beta   90.00
_cell.angle_gamma   90.00
#
_symmetry.space_group_name_H-M   'P 1'
#
loop_
_entity.id
_entity.type
_entity.pdbx_description
1 polymer ?
#
loop_
_entity_poly.entity_id
_entity_poly.type
_entity_poly.pdbx_seq_one_letter_code
_entity_poly.pdbx_strand_id
1 'polypeptide(L)'
;MTDIADFLRARYTEDRARVGQWHDLECDIHEHLGGDLAGAIAAAEMLSAVPGAVCSCGGPESVLADLDAKERIVNDFAEASRCWDPDPETWYEVADGCAAALHRALRLLAVPFAAHPDYDARWRP
;
A
#
# COMPACT_ATOMS: atom_id res chain seq x y z
N MET A 1 -15.89 -14.62 4.67
CA MET A 1 -15.69 -13.53 3.69
C MET A 1 -14.83 -12.49 4.37
N THR A 2 -13.60 -12.30 3.91
CA THR A 2 -12.68 -11.30 4.48
C THR A 2 -13.23 -9.90 4.17
N ASP A 3 -13.22 -9.01 5.15
CA ASP A 3 -13.60 -7.61 4.92
C ASP A 3 -12.54 -6.90 4.05
N ILE A 4 -12.93 -5.89 3.28
CA ILE A 4 -12.02 -5.13 2.40
C ILE A 4 -10.88 -4.50 3.21
N ALA A 5 -11.14 -4.10 4.46
CA ALA A 5 -10.12 -3.56 5.36
C ALA A 5 -9.05 -4.62 5.72
N ASP A 6 -9.47 -5.85 6.03
CA ASP A 6 -8.53 -6.94 6.35
C ASP A 6 -7.72 -7.36 5.12
N PHE A 7 -8.35 -7.38 3.94
CA PHE A 7 -7.65 -7.61 2.68
C PHE A 7 -6.57 -6.54 2.42
N LEU A 8 -6.90 -5.26 2.56
CA LEU A 8 -5.95 -4.16 2.37
C LEU A 8 -4.77 -4.22 3.35
N ARG A 9 -5.03 -4.50 4.64
CA ARG A 9 -3.96 -4.67 5.64
C ARG A 9 -3.00 -5.79 5.27
N ALA A 10 -3.52 -6.94 4.82
CA ALA A 10 -2.69 -8.06 4.40
C ALA A 10 -1.80 -7.68 3.21
N ARG A 11 -2.36 -7.00 2.21
CA ARG A 11 -1.61 -6.57 1.01
C ARG A 11 -0.56 -5.50 1.33
N TYR A 12 -0.85 -4.53 2.20
CA TYR A 12 0.16 -3.55 2.62
C TYR A 12 1.29 -4.16 3.45
N THR A 13 0.99 -5.19 4.26
CA THR A 13 2.03 -5.95 4.97
C THR A 13 2.97 -6.67 3.99
N GLU A 14 2.41 -7.29 2.95
CA GLU A 14 3.19 -7.96 1.90
C GLU A 14 4.00 -6.96 1.06
N ASP A 15 3.40 -5.83 0.68
CA ASP A 15 4.08 -4.76 -0.04
C ASP A 15 5.25 -4.21 0.78
N ARG A 16 5.06 -3.97 2.07
CA ARG A 16 6.13 -3.55 2.99
C ARG A 16 7.28 -4.55 3.02
N ALA A 17 6.97 -5.85 3.14
CA ALA A 17 7.98 -6.90 3.13
C ALA A 17 8.75 -6.95 1.80
N ARG A 18 8.04 -6.80 0.68
CA ARG A 18 8.63 -6.76 -0.67
C ARG A 18 9.53 -5.55 -0.87
N VAL A 19 9.11 -4.35 -0.42
CA VAL A 19 9.94 -3.13 -0.49
C VAL A 19 11.24 -3.31 0.28
N GLY A 20 11.20 -3.94 1.46
CA GLY A 20 12.41 -4.31 2.21
C GLY A 20 13.35 -5.20 1.42
N GLN A 21 12.84 -6.30 0.85
CA GLN A 21 13.65 -7.25 0.06
C GLN A 21 14.28 -6.62 -1.19
N TRP A 22 13.56 -5.74 -1.90
CA TRP A 22 14.09 -5.02 -3.04
C TRP A 22 15.19 -4.05 -2.65
N HIS A 23 15.00 -3.33 -1.54
CA HIS A 23 16.01 -2.42 -1.03
C HIS A 23 17.28 -3.14 -0.61
N ASP A 24 17.17 -4.26 0.10
CA ASP A 24 18.32 -5.07 0.53
C ASP A 24 19.15 -5.52 -0.68
N LEU A 25 18.49 -6.07 -1.71
CA LEU A 25 19.15 -6.48 -2.95
C LEU A 25 19.87 -5.32 -3.64
N GLU A 26 19.25 -4.14 -3.67
CA GLU A 26 19.80 -3.00 -4.37
C GLU A 26 20.96 -2.33 -3.61
N CYS A 27 20.89 -2.29 -2.28
CA CYS A 27 22.00 -1.87 -1.42
C CYS A 27 23.21 -2.81 -1.56
N ASP A 28 22.98 -4.13 -1.59
CA ASP A 28 24.04 -5.11 -1.80
C ASP A 28 24.74 -4.90 -3.15
N ILE A 29 23.98 -4.61 -4.21
CA ILE A 29 24.50 -4.29 -5.54
C ILE A 29 25.36 -3.01 -5.49
N HIS A 30 24.89 -1.96 -4.81
CA HIS A 30 25.65 -0.71 -4.68
C HIS A 30 26.96 -0.90 -3.90
N GLU A 31 26.94 -1.68 -2.81
CA GLU A 31 28.14 -1.97 -2.02
C GLU A 31 29.15 -2.79 -2.83
N HIS A 32 28.70 -3.83 -3.54
CA HIS A 32 29.57 -4.73 -4.28
C HIS A 32 30.10 -4.15 -5.61
N LEU A 33 29.41 -3.16 -6.19
CA LEU A 33 29.84 -2.49 -7.42
C LEU A 33 30.66 -1.22 -7.18
N GLY A 34 30.95 -0.89 -5.92
CA GLY A 34 31.67 0.31 -5.45
C GLY A 34 33.15 0.46 -5.88
N GLY A 35 33.49 0.13 -7.13
CA GLY A 35 34.81 0.35 -7.72
C GLY A 35 34.89 0.06 -9.23
N ASP A 36 33.94 -0.68 -9.80
CA ASP A 36 33.88 -0.95 -11.24
C ASP A 36 32.72 -0.20 -11.89
N LEU A 37 33.05 0.93 -12.53
CA LEU A 37 32.10 1.78 -13.23
C LEU A 37 31.31 1.02 -14.32
N ALA A 38 31.94 0.03 -14.98
CA ALA A 38 31.27 -0.75 -16.02
C ALA A 38 30.23 -1.71 -15.40
N GLY A 39 30.58 -2.36 -14.28
CA GLY A 39 29.66 -3.20 -13.51
C GLY A 39 28.47 -2.39 -12.95
N ALA A 40 28.74 -1.19 -12.43
CA ALA A 40 27.70 -0.28 -11.94
C ALA A 40 26.71 0.15 -13.03
N ILE A 41 27.20 0.48 -14.23
CA ILE A 41 26.34 0.87 -15.36
C ILE A 41 25.49 -0.32 -15.84
N ALA A 42 26.08 -1.51 -16.00
CA ALA A 42 25.33 -2.69 -16.43
C ALA A 42 24.25 -3.12 -15.43
N ALA A 43 24.55 -3.05 -14.12
CA ALA A 43 23.57 -3.33 -13.09
C ALA A 43 22.47 -2.27 -13.02
N ALA A 44 22.82 -0.99 -13.15
CA ALA A 44 21.84 0.10 -13.21
C ALA A 44 20.92 -0.02 -14.43
N GLU A 45 21.44 -0.41 -15.60
CA GLU A 45 20.61 -0.68 -16.79
C GLU A 45 19.65 -1.85 -16.56
N MET A 46 20.11 -2.96 -15.96
CA MET A 46 19.25 -4.09 -15.61
C MET A 46 18.18 -3.72 -14.58
N LEU A 47 18.54 -2.96 -13.55
CA LEU A 47 17.62 -2.54 -12.48
C LEU A 47 16.65 -1.44 -12.93
N SER A 48 17.04 -0.54 -13.84
CA SER A 48 16.17 0.48 -14.42
C SER A 48 15.01 -0.11 -15.24
N ALA A 49 15.17 -1.33 -15.74
CA ALA A 49 14.12 -2.08 -16.41
C ALA A 49 13.13 -2.75 -15.42
N VAL A 50 13.43 -2.74 -14.12
CA VAL A 50 12.60 -3.29 -13.06
C VAL A 50 11.85 -2.17 -12.33
N PRO A 51 10.51 -2.12 -12.41
CA PRO A 51 9.74 -1.12 -11.68
C PRO A 51 9.94 -1.27 -10.16
N GLY A 52 10.59 -0.28 -9.51
CA GLY A 52 10.69 -0.19 -8.05
C GLY A 52 12.11 -0.29 -7.46
N ALA A 53 13.16 -0.45 -8.25
CA ALA A 53 14.54 -0.41 -7.79
C ALA A 53 15.01 1.06 -7.64
N VAL A 54 15.04 1.62 -6.42
CA VAL A 54 15.98 2.73 -6.12
C VAL A 54 16.51 2.71 -4.66
N CYS A 55 17.84 2.59 -4.53
CA CYS A 55 18.67 2.75 -3.33
C CYS A 55 18.98 4.23 -2.96
N SER A 56 19.32 4.53 -1.70
CA SER A 56 19.81 5.78 -1.07
C SER A 56 19.23 7.14 -1.55
N CYS A 57 18.08 7.13 -2.24
CA CYS A 57 17.45 8.27 -2.89
C CYS A 57 16.17 8.77 -2.18
N GLY A 58 15.76 8.14 -1.07
CA GLY A 58 14.47 8.38 -0.41
C GLY A 58 13.29 7.57 -0.98
N GLY A 59 13.52 6.71 -1.97
CA GLY A 59 12.50 5.87 -2.62
C GLY A 59 11.79 4.92 -1.65
N PRO A 60 12.50 4.03 -0.93
CA PRO A 60 11.88 3.12 0.03
C PRO A 60 11.13 3.86 1.12
N GLU A 61 11.70 4.93 1.66
CA GLU A 61 11.05 5.76 2.68
C GLU A 61 9.74 6.39 2.17
N SER A 62 9.72 6.91 0.95
CA SER A 62 8.51 7.49 0.36
C SER A 62 7.41 6.45 0.12
N VAL A 63 7.77 5.24 -0.32
CA VAL A 63 6.82 4.14 -0.52
C VAL A 63 6.31 3.62 0.82
N LEU A 64 7.18 3.49 1.82
CA LEU A 64 6.78 3.11 3.18
C LEU A 64 5.85 4.17 3.80
N ALA A 65 6.13 5.46 3.63
CA ALA A 65 5.27 6.55 4.10
C ALA A 65 3.90 6.56 3.41
N ASP A 66 3.84 6.23 2.11
CA ASP A 66 2.58 6.05 1.39
C ASP A 66 1.78 4.83 1.91
N LEU A 67 2.45 3.70 2.15
CA LEU A 67 1.84 2.52 2.77
C LEU A 67 1.31 2.84 4.18
N ASP A 68 2.08 3.59 4.99
CA ASP A 68 1.66 4.05 6.32
C ASP A 68 0.41 4.94 6.24
N ALA A 69 0.37 5.88 5.29
CA ALA A 69 -0.78 6.75 5.09
C ALA A 69 -2.04 5.95 4.69
N LYS A 70 -1.90 4.97 3.80
CA LYS A 70 -3.00 4.09 3.39
C LYS A 70 -3.46 3.18 4.52
N GLU A 71 -2.54 2.62 5.30
CA GLU A 71 -2.85 1.81 6.48
C GLU A 71 -3.60 2.62 7.54
N ARG A 72 -3.23 3.89 7.75
CA ARG A 72 -3.99 4.81 8.62
C ARG A 72 -5.43 5.01 8.13
N ILE A 73 -5.65 5.27 6.84
CA ILE A 73 -7.00 5.39 6.27
C ILE A 73 -7.84 4.13 6.54
N VAL A 74 -7.25 2.93 6.35
CA VAL A 74 -7.93 1.66 6.60
C VAL A 74 -8.28 1.48 8.09
N ASN A 75 -7.38 1.89 8.99
CA ASN A 75 -7.61 1.80 10.43
C ASN A 75 -8.65 2.81 10.91
N ASP A 76 -8.59 4.05 10.44
CA ASP A 76 -9.57 5.10 10.74
C ASP A 76 -10.99 4.67 10.33
N PHE A 77 -11.13 3.99 9.19
CA PHE A 77 -12.41 3.39 8.78
C PHE A 77 -12.88 2.30 9.74
N ALA A 78 -11.99 1.39 10.12
CA ALA A 78 -12.35 0.28 11.01
C ALA A 78 -12.73 0.78 12.42
N GLU A 79 -12.08 1.84 12.90
CA GLU A 79 -12.44 2.51 14.14
C GLU A 79 -13.79 3.23 14.03
N ALA A 80 -13.98 4.03 12.98
CA ALA A 80 -15.25 4.71 12.73
C ALA A 80 -16.43 3.72 12.63
N SER A 81 -16.21 2.56 12.02
CA SER A 81 -17.22 1.50 11.90
C SER A 81 -17.57 0.85 13.25
N ARG A 82 -16.64 0.82 14.21
CA ARG A 82 -16.88 0.27 15.56
C ARG A 82 -17.56 1.27 16.49
N CYS A 83 -17.25 2.55 16.34
CA CYS A 83 -17.82 3.63 17.15
C CYS A 83 -19.19 4.10 16.65
N TRP A 84 -19.70 3.50 15.58
CA TRP A 84 -21.02 3.82 15.06
C TRP A 84 -22.11 3.26 16.00
N ASP A 85 -22.64 4.13 16.86
CA ASP A 85 -23.88 3.91 17.59
C ASP A 85 -25.03 4.52 16.77
N PRO A 86 -26.00 3.74 16.27
CA PRO A 86 -27.14 4.24 15.53
C PRO A 86 -28.17 4.82 16.52
N ASP A 87 -27.86 5.96 17.13
CA ASP A 87 -28.86 6.76 17.85
C ASP A 87 -29.82 7.41 16.82
N PRO A 88 -31.13 7.05 16.82
CA PRO A 88 -32.16 7.49 15.87
C PRO A 88 -32.30 9.01 15.67
N GLU A 89 -31.93 9.82 16.64
CA GLU A 89 -32.39 11.21 16.70
C GLU A 89 -31.42 12.27 16.16
N THR A 90 -30.12 11.99 15.98
CA THR A 90 -29.17 13.12 15.96
C THR A 90 -28.21 13.23 14.75
N TRP A 91 -27.99 12.22 13.90
CA TRP A 91 -26.92 12.37 12.89
C TRP A 91 -26.94 11.50 11.61
N TYR A 92 -28.09 10.95 11.18
CA TYR A 92 -28.13 9.94 10.11
C TYR A 92 -27.51 10.37 8.77
N GLU A 93 -27.89 11.53 8.24
CA GLU A 93 -27.50 11.89 6.86
C GLU A 93 -26.00 12.17 6.69
N VAL A 94 -25.40 12.85 7.66
CA VAL A 94 -23.96 13.16 7.62
C VAL A 94 -23.14 11.92 7.95
N ALA A 95 -23.58 11.08 8.89
CA ALA A 95 -22.89 9.84 9.23
C ALA A 95 -22.92 8.85 8.06
N ASP A 96 -24.07 8.70 7.38
CA ASP A 96 -24.21 7.81 6.22
C ASP A 96 -23.37 8.30 5.02
N GLY A 97 -23.33 9.61 4.78
CA GLY A 97 -22.46 10.21 3.76
C GLY A 97 -20.97 9.96 4.02
N CYS A 98 -20.52 10.11 5.27
CA CYS A 98 -19.14 9.82 5.67
C CYS A 98 -18.80 8.33 5.54
N ALA A 99 -19.69 7.44 5.99
CA ALA A 99 -19.50 6.00 5.86
C ALA A 99 -19.40 5.57 4.38
N ALA A 100 -20.27 6.10 3.52
CA ALA A 100 -20.25 5.85 2.09
C ALA A 100 -18.95 6.37 1.43
N ALA A 101 -18.49 7.56 1.80
CA ALA A 101 -17.25 8.14 1.29
C ALA A 101 -16.02 7.30 1.68
N LEU A 102 -15.92 6.87 2.94
CA LEU A 102 -14.83 6.02 3.40
C LEU A 102 -14.87 4.64 2.74
N HIS A 103 -16.05 4.03 2.64
CA HIS A 103 -16.20 2.74 1.95
C HIS A 103 -15.79 2.84 0.47
N ARG A 104 -16.09 3.96 -0.20
CA ARG A 104 -15.61 4.23 -1.56
C ARG A 104 -14.10 4.39 -1.61
N ALA A 105 -13.48 5.05 -0.63
CA ALA A 105 -12.03 5.17 -0.55
C ALA A 105 -11.35 3.80 -0.46
N LEU A 106 -11.88 2.88 0.36
CA LEU A 106 -11.35 1.51 0.45
C LEU A 106 -11.44 0.75 -0.87
N ARG A 107 -12.55 0.89 -1.61
CA ARG A 107 -12.68 0.31 -2.96
C ARG A 107 -11.63 0.83 -3.93
N LEU A 108 -11.36 2.14 -3.90
CA LEU A 108 -10.31 2.74 -4.72
C LEU A 108 -8.91 2.24 -4.33
N LEU A 109 -8.65 2.10 -3.03
CA LEU A 109 -7.39 1.54 -2.52
C LEU A 109 -7.20 0.07 -2.86
N ALA A 110 -8.29 -0.68 -3.11
CA ALA A 110 -8.23 -2.09 -3.51
C ALA A 110 -7.97 -2.29 -5.02
N VAL A 111 -8.17 -1.26 -5.85
CA VAL A 111 -8.00 -1.36 -7.32
C VAL A 111 -6.63 -1.91 -7.76
N PRO A 112 -5.50 -1.49 -7.17
CA PRO A 112 -4.18 -2.03 -7.55
C PRO A 112 -4.07 -3.54 -7.37
N PHE A 113 -4.89 -4.14 -6.52
CA PHE A 113 -4.88 -5.57 -6.21
C PHE A 113 -5.95 -6.37 -6.96
N ALA A 114 -6.59 -5.80 -7.98
CA ALA A 114 -7.69 -6.46 -8.72
C ALA A 114 -7.30 -7.81 -9.38
N ALA A 115 -6.00 -8.04 -9.62
CA ALA A 115 -5.47 -9.30 -10.14
C ALA A 115 -5.14 -10.33 -9.04
N HIS A 116 -5.24 -9.96 -7.76
CA HIS A 116 -4.90 -10.84 -6.65
C HIS A 116 -5.97 -11.95 -6.50
N PRO A 117 -5.61 -13.23 -6.26
CA PRO A 117 -6.58 -14.32 -6.11
C PRO A 117 -7.66 -14.10 -5.05
N ASP A 118 -7.27 -13.48 -3.93
CA ASP A 118 -8.19 -13.14 -2.82
C ASP A 118 -9.03 -11.87 -3.06
N TYR A 119 -8.89 -11.21 -4.22
CA TYR A 119 -9.66 -10.01 -4.53
C TYR A 119 -11.13 -10.36 -4.79
N ASP A 120 -12.05 -9.68 -4.09
CA ASP A 120 -13.48 -9.81 -4.34
C ASP A 120 -13.94 -8.78 -5.39
N ALA A 121 -14.54 -9.26 -6.48
CA ALA A 121 -15.04 -8.41 -7.57
C ALA A 121 -16.07 -7.36 -7.13
N ARG A 122 -16.75 -7.56 -5.98
CA ARG A 122 -17.68 -6.59 -5.39
C ARG A 122 -16.99 -5.33 -4.84
N TRP A 123 -15.66 -5.36 -4.69
CA TRP A 123 -14.86 -4.20 -4.30
C TRP A 123 -14.51 -3.28 -5.47
N ARG A 124 -14.87 -3.67 -6.70
CA ARG A 124 -14.69 -2.81 -7.86
C ARG A 124 -15.53 -1.52 -7.70
N PRO A 125 -14.97 -0.33 -7.97
CA PRO A 125 -15.69 0.95 -7.87
C PRO A 125 -16.94 1.02 -8.74
#